data_AF-A0A926JW50-F1
#
_entry.id   AF-A0A926JW50-F1
#
_cell.length_a   1.000
_cell.length_b   1.000
_cell.length_c   1.000
_cell.angle_alpha   90.00
_cell.angle_beta   90.00
_cell.angle_gamma   90.00
#
_symmetry.space_group_name_H-M   'P 1'
#
loop_
_entity.id
_entity.type
_entity.pdbx_description
1 polymer ?
#
loop_
_entity_poly.entity_id
_entity_poly.type
_entity_poly.pdbx_seq_one_letter_code
_entity_poly.pdbx_strand_id
1 'polypeptide(L)'
;MMKTKKKNLKELKELAESTLITLQPRKGYTDKFEVPFVNFEGYTDLFATIEALLKVCVLATQEDQHRPPFVKSPIYNIRLTLELACKLMPFEEGEFLDKAYKLF
;
A
#
# COMPACT_ATOMS: atom_id res chain seq x y z
N MET A 1 31.28 14.02 -11.37
CA MET A 1 30.70 12.98 -10.48
C MET A 1 30.09 13.52 -9.19
N MET A 2 30.82 14.25 -8.33
CA MET A 2 30.29 14.66 -7.00
C MET A 2 29.13 15.68 -7.08
N LYS A 3 29.14 16.58 -8.07
CA LYS A 3 28.04 17.53 -8.34
C LYS A 3 26.75 16.83 -8.79
N THR A 4 26.86 15.81 -9.64
CA THR A 4 25.73 15.00 -10.13
C THR A 4 25.08 14.22 -8.99
N LYS A 5 25.87 13.57 -8.12
CA LYS A 5 25.34 12.87 -6.93
C LYS A 5 24.57 13.79 -5.98
N LYS A 6 25.05 15.02 -5.76
CA LYS A 6 24.35 16.02 -4.94
C LYS A 6 23.04 16.50 -5.59
N LYS A 7 23.01 16.63 -6.91
CA LYS A 7 21.81 16.98 -7.68
C LYS A 7 20.76 15.88 -7.59
N ASN A 8 21.14 14.63 -7.86
CA ASN A 8 20.22 13.48 -7.81
C ASN A 8 19.65 13.26 -6.41
N LEU A 9 20.45 13.48 -5.35
CA LEU A 9 19.97 13.41 -3.97
C LEU A 9 18.92 14.49 -3.66
N LYS A 10 19.07 15.70 -4.22
CA LYS A 10 18.10 16.77 -4.04
C LYS A 10 16.79 16.44 -4.76
N GLU A 11 16.87 15.99 -6.00
CA GLU A 11 15.70 15.56 -6.79
C GLU A 11 14.98 14.38 -6.13
N LEU A 12 15.71 13.42 -5.55
CA LEU A 12 15.12 12.29 -4.84
C LEU A 12 14.35 12.73 -3.58
N LYS A 13 14.84 13.75 -2.85
CA LYS A 13 14.14 14.30 -1.69
C LYS A 13 12.84 15.01 -2.07
N GLU A 14 12.91 15.88 -3.07
CA GLU A 14 11.73 16.61 -3.59
C GLU A 14 10.69 15.62 -4.13
N LEU A 15 11.15 14.55 -4.78
CA LEU A 15 10.28 13.49 -5.24
C LEU A 15 9.63 12.74 -4.06
N ALA A 16 10.42 12.33 -3.06
CA ALA A 16 9.90 11.61 -1.90
C ALA A 16 8.81 12.40 -1.17
N GLU A 17 8.99 13.71 -0.99
CA GLU A 17 8.01 14.59 -0.35
C GLU A 17 6.70 14.74 -1.12
N SER A 18 6.73 14.57 -2.45
CA SER A 18 5.55 14.75 -3.31
C SER A 18 4.81 13.46 -3.65
N THR A 19 5.45 12.30 -3.50
CA THR A 19 4.90 11.02 -3.96
C THR A 19 4.82 9.91 -2.90
N LEU A 20 5.46 10.05 -1.73
CA LEU A 20 5.31 9.10 -0.61
C LEU A 20 4.20 9.58 0.35
N ILE A 21 2.95 9.58 -0.14
CA ILE A 21 1.82 10.23 0.54
C ILE A 21 0.80 9.24 1.11
N THR A 22 0.78 8.00 0.63
CA THR A 22 -0.12 6.93 1.08
C THR A 22 0.25 6.47 2.48
N LEU A 23 1.55 6.28 2.73
CA LEU A 23 2.08 5.81 4.01
C LEU A 23 2.90 6.94 4.68
N GLN A 24 2.29 7.62 5.65
CA GLN A 24 2.85 8.81 6.29
C GLN A 24 3.51 8.47 7.64
N PRO A 25 4.59 9.12 8.06
CA PRO A 25 5.15 8.91 9.40
C PRO A 25 4.13 9.30 10.49
N ARG A 26 3.86 8.40 11.43
CA ARG A 26 2.93 8.67 12.53
C ARG A 26 3.53 9.65 13.53
N LYS A 27 2.85 10.77 13.78
CA LYS A 27 3.32 11.77 14.75
C LYS A 27 3.51 11.17 16.15
N GLY A 28 4.69 11.36 16.73
CA GLY A 28 5.02 10.94 18.09
C GLY A 28 5.60 9.52 18.22
N TYR A 29 5.77 8.80 17.12
CA TYR A 29 6.40 7.48 17.12
C TYR A 29 7.55 7.44 16.10
N THR A 30 8.76 7.12 16.55
CA THR A 30 9.87 6.77 15.66
C THR A 30 9.57 5.40 15.04
N ASP A 31 9.76 5.28 13.72
CA ASP A 31 9.61 4.04 12.94
C ASP A 31 8.18 3.48 12.82
N LYS A 32 7.15 4.32 12.94
CA LYS A 32 5.76 3.91 12.64
C LYS A 32 5.16 4.76 11.53
N PHE A 33 4.36 4.13 10.68
CA PHE A 33 3.68 4.80 9.60
C PHE A 33 2.16 4.60 9.65
N GLU A 34 1.42 5.52 9.04
CA GLU A 34 -0.04 5.59 8.99
C GLU A 34 -0.51 5.79 7.54
N VAL A 35 -1.47 4.98 7.12
CA VAL A 35 -2.49 5.41 6.15
C VAL A 35 -3.53 6.17 6.99
N PRO A 36 -4.22 7.23 6.50
CA PRO A 36 -5.11 8.06 7.33
C PRO A 36 -6.18 7.33 8.18
N PHE A 37 -6.34 6.02 8.00
CA PHE A 37 -7.32 5.16 8.66
C PHE A 37 -6.72 3.89 9.32
N VAL A 38 -5.44 3.53 9.06
CA VAL A 38 -4.80 2.27 9.50
C VAL A 38 -3.28 2.44 9.68
N ASN A 39 -2.67 1.82 10.71
CA ASN A 39 -1.22 1.85 10.93
C ASN A 39 -0.53 0.64 10.30
N PHE A 40 0.66 0.84 9.71
CA PHE A 40 1.51 -0.22 9.18
C PHE A 40 2.96 -0.03 9.64
N GLU A 41 3.72 -1.12 9.76
CA GLU A 41 5.15 -1.06 10.09
C GLU A 41 5.99 -0.51 8.93
N GLY A 42 5.54 -0.70 7.69
CA GLY A 42 6.22 -0.24 6.48
C GLY A 42 5.59 -0.81 5.20
N TYR A 43 6.24 -0.62 4.05
CA TYR A 43 5.75 -1.12 2.75
C TYR A 43 5.58 -2.63 2.69
N THR A 44 6.48 -3.39 3.32
CA THR A 44 6.37 -4.86 3.37
C THR A 44 5.06 -5.30 4.04
N ASP A 45 4.70 -4.66 5.15
CA ASP A 45 3.48 -4.93 5.90
C ASP A 45 2.23 -4.47 5.13
N LEU A 46 2.30 -3.30 4.47
CA LEU A 46 1.25 -2.81 3.56
C LEU A 46 0.99 -3.81 2.42
N PHE A 47 2.03 -4.27 1.73
CA PHE A 47 1.89 -5.21 0.62
C PHE A 47 1.41 -6.59 1.09
N ALA A 48 1.91 -7.09 2.22
CA ALA A 48 1.42 -8.33 2.81
C ALA A 48 -0.07 -8.24 3.16
N THR A 49 -0.51 -7.09 3.68
CA THR A 49 -1.93 -6.83 3.97
C THR A 49 -2.76 -6.83 2.70
N ILE A 50 -2.35 -6.09 1.66
CA ILE A 50 -3.05 -6.08 0.36
C ILE A 50 -3.14 -7.50 -0.22
N GLU A 51 -2.03 -8.25 -0.18
CA GLU A 51 -1.98 -9.62 -0.67
C GLU A 51 -2.94 -10.53 0.10
N ALA A 52 -3.00 -10.43 1.43
CA ALA A 52 -3.91 -11.19 2.26
C ALA A 52 -5.39 -10.89 1.91
N LEU A 53 -5.75 -9.62 1.74
CA LEU A 53 -7.10 -9.21 1.33
C LEU A 53 -7.49 -9.83 -0.02
N LEU A 54 -6.58 -9.79 -1.00
CA LEU A 54 -6.80 -10.39 -2.31
C LEU A 54 -6.94 -11.91 -2.25
N LYS A 55 -6.05 -12.61 -1.52
CA LYS A 55 -6.10 -14.07 -1.35
C LYS A 55 -7.39 -14.53 -0.69
N VAL A 56 -7.88 -13.81 0.32
CA VAL A 56 -9.16 -14.10 0.97
C VAL A 56 -10.33 -13.93 -0.01
N CYS A 57 -10.33 -12.88 -0.83
CA CYS A 57 -11.34 -12.71 -1.88
C CYS A 57 -11.29 -13.83 -2.92
N VAL A 58 -10.10 -14.24 -3.37
CA VAL A 58 -9.93 -15.37 -4.30
C VAL A 58 -10.44 -16.67 -3.69
N LEU A 59 -10.12 -16.94 -2.42
CA LEU A 59 -10.62 -18.12 -1.72
C LEU A 59 -12.15 -18.08 -1.57
N ALA A 60 -12.72 -16.90 -1.28
CA ALA A 60 -14.16 -16.73 -1.12
C ALA A 60 -14.94 -16.83 -2.44
N THR A 61 -14.31 -16.62 -3.59
CA THR A 61 -14.93 -16.77 -4.92
C THR A 61 -14.76 -18.17 -5.50
N GLN A 62 -13.78 -18.94 -5.04
CA GLN A 62 -13.70 -20.36 -5.30
C GLN A 62 -14.81 -21.04 -4.50
N GLU A 63 -15.84 -21.52 -5.19
CA GLU A 63 -17.04 -22.12 -4.60
C GLU A 63 -16.70 -23.28 -3.66
N ASP A 64 -16.55 -23.00 -2.36
CA ASP A 64 -16.74 -24.00 -1.33
C ASP A 64 -18.24 -24.13 -1.08
N GLN A 65 -18.77 -25.35 -1.18
CA GLN A 65 -20.22 -25.63 -1.06
C GLN A 65 -20.79 -25.24 0.32
N HIS A 66 -19.92 -24.93 1.29
CA HIS A 66 -20.31 -24.60 2.64
C HIS A 66 -20.17 -23.09 2.91
N ARG A 67 -21.28 -22.38 2.76
CA ARG A 67 -21.44 -21.02 3.28
C ARG A 67 -22.01 -21.07 4.70
N PRO A 68 -21.27 -20.61 5.72
CA PRO A 68 -21.81 -20.55 7.07
C PRO A 68 -23.05 -19.63 7.13
N PRO A 69 -24.11 -19.98 7.88
CA PRO A 69 -25.37 -19.22 7.91
C PRO A 69 -25.21 -17.76 8.36
N PHE A 70 -24.17 -17.46 9.14
CA PHE A 70 -23.89 -16.12 9.65
C PHE A 70 -23.27 -15.19 8.58
N VAL A 71 -22.68 -15.73 7.50
CA VAL A 71 -22.10 -14.93 6.43
C VAL A 71 -23.22 -14.44 5.52
N LYS A 72 -23.74 -13.25 5.80
CA LYS A 72 -24.73 -12.56 4.96
C LYS A 72 -24.03 -11.87 3.80
N SER A 73 -24.62 -11.96 2.60
CA SER A 73 -24.18 -11.26 1.39
C SER A 73 -22.67 -11.36 1.07
N PRO A 74 -22.13 -12.58 0.81
CA PRO A 74 -20.69 -12.80 0.56
C PRO A 74 -20.16 -11.95 -0.58
N ILE A 75 -20.92 -11.78 -1.66
CA ILE A 75 -20.56 -10.92 -2.80
C ILE A 75 -20.36 -9.46 -2.36
N TYR A 76 -21.21 -8.96 -1.47
CA TYR A 76 -21.09 -7.60 -0.94
C TYR A 76 -19.82 -7.46 -0.07
N ASN A 77 -19.53 -8.45 0.77
CA ASN A 77 -18.32 -8.45 1.61
C ASN A 77 -17.05 -8.52 0.75
N ILE A 78 -17.02 -9.41 -0.24
CA ILE A 78 -15.91 -9.51 -1.21
C ILE A 78 -15.68 -8.16 -1.90
N ARG A 79 -16.75 -7.49 -2.35
CA ARG A 79 -16.64 -6.17 -2.97
C ARG A 79 -16.04 -5.13 -2.03
N LEU A 80 -16.51 -5.04 -0.79
CA LEU A 80 -15.95 -4.10 0.19
C LEU A 80 -14.47 -4.37 0.48
N THR A 81 -14.08 -5.65 0.59
CA THR A 81 -12.68 -6.05 0.80
C THR A 81 -11.80 -5.67 -0.40
N LEU A 82 -12.28 -5.86 -1.63
CA LEU A 82 -11.57 -5.42 -2.84
C LEU A 82 -11.47 -3.89 -2.92
N GLU A 83 -12.52 -3.15 -2.56
CA GLU A 83 -12.47 -1.68 -2.50
C GLU A 83 -11.43 -1.20 -1.48
N LEU A 84 -11.32 -1.87 -0.32
CA LEU A 84 -10.27 -1.57 0.67
C LEU A 84 -8.88 -1.86 0.10
N ALA A 85 -8.67 -3.02 -0.52
CA ALA A 85 -7.39 -3.35 -1.15
C ALA A 85 -7.00 -2.29 -2.20
N CYS A 86 -7.94 -1.85 -3.04
CA CYS A 86 -7.70 -0.77 -4.00
C CYS A 86 -7.28 0.55 -3.34
N LYS A 87 -7.89 0.93 -2.22
CA LYS A 87 -7.53 2.16 -1.49
C LYS A 87 -6.16 2.09 -0.81
N LEU A 88 -5.67 0.89 -0.53
CA LEU A 88 -4.35 0.68 0.07
C LEU A 88 -3.22 0.62 -0.96
N MET A 89 -3.54 0.50 -2.25
CA MET A 89 -2.53 0.43 -3.31
C MET A 89 -1.70 1.73 -3.35
N PRO A 90 -0.37 1.65 -3.14
CA PRO A 90 0.48 2.83 -3.07
C PRO A 90 0.94 3.23 -4.49
N PHE A 91 0.04 3.76 -5.32
CA PHE A 91 0.31 4.08 -6.73
C PHE A 91 1.30 5.23 -6.88
N GLU A 92 1.14 6.27 -6.07
CA GLU A 92 2.02 7.44 -6.04
C GLU A 92 3.45 7.03 -5.65
N GLU A 93 3.60 6.10 -4.71
CA GLU A 93 4.87 5.50 -4.35
C GLU A 93 5.45 4.62 -5.47
N GLY A 94 4.60 3.99 -6.28
CA GLY A 94 5.03 3.33 -7.51
C GLY A 94 5.69 4.33 -8.48
N GLU A 95 5.09 5.50 -8.67
CA GLU A 95 5.69 6.57 -9.49
C GLU A 95 7.02 7.07 -8.92
N PHE A 96 7.13 7.13 -7.58
CA PHE A 96 8.39 7.43 -6.91
C PHE A 96 9.48 6.46 -7.37
N LEU A 97 9.22 5.16 -7.30
CA LEU A 97 10.18 4.12 -7.65
C LEU A 97 10.62 4.22 -9.12
N ASP A 98 9.68 4.46 -10.04
CA ASP A 98 9.99 4.62 -11.47
C ASP A 98 10.89 5.82 -11.76
N LYS A 99 10.61 6.96 -11.10
CA LYS A 99 11.39 8.19 -11.26
C LYS A 99 12.75 8.06 -10.54
N ALA A 100 12.79 7.45 -9.36
CA ALA A 100 14.02 7.19 -8.62
C ALA A 100 14.97 6.26 -9.40
N TYR A 101 14.45 5.19 -10.01
CA TYR A 101 15.24 4.26 -10.82
C TYR A 101 15.97 4.95 -11.98
N LYS A 102 15.37 5.99 -12.58
CA LYS A 102 15.99 6.79 -13.65
C LYS A 102 17.10 7.74 -13.18
N LEU A 103 17.22 7.97 -11.87
CA LEU A 103 18.26 8.83 -11.27
C LEU A 103 19.55 8.06 -10.92
N PHE A 104 19.54 6.73 -11.06
CA PHE A 104 20.70 5.85 -10.89
C PHE A 104 21.27 5.42 -12.26
#